data_AF-A0A7X9RUL3-F1
#
_entry.id   AF-A0A7X9RUL3-F1
#
_cell.length_a   1.000
_cell.length_b   1.000
_cell.length_c   1.000
_cell.angle_alpha   90.00
_cell.angle_beta   90.00
_cell.angle_gamma   90.00
#
_symmetry.space_group_name_H-M   'P 1'
#
loop_
_entity.id
_entity.type
_entity.pdbx_description
1 polymer ?
#
loop_
_entity_poly.entity_id
_entity_poly.type
_entity_poly.pdbx_seq_one_letter_code
_entity_poly.pdbx_strand_id
1 'polypeptide(L)'
;MADFNINNLTGGLYPTFAKKSAEESVNLLTRVKNGETRISEIFDTELYMPVKLDGEDLPLEPIITISSRKVIKRTGINRSKKRGTVKELFMEDDYVISIQGLLMDNTNSGFEPAYKVMSKRFPEQSFKTLRAICEKQQAVKIESMVTSLLNIEYIAIETYSFPGQKGTPDRQAYTIKGYSDQGSSTENIYSEIIKQLK
;
A
#
# COMPACT_ATOMS: atom_id res chain seq x y z
N MET A 1 -13.92 41.03 -27.51
CA MET A 1 -12.84 40.13 -27.05
C MET A 1 -13.48 39.18 -26.06
N ALA A 2 -13.51 37.88 -26.35
CA ALA A 2 -14.12 36.89 -25.47
C ALA A 2 -13.10 36.50 -24.39
N ASP A 3 -13.46 36.69 -23.13
CA ASP A 3 -12.64 36.33 -21.98
C ASP A 3 -12.53 34.80 -21.89
N PHE A 4 -11.33 34.28 -22.19
CA PHE A 4 -11.00 32.87 -21.99
C PHE A 4 -10.81 32.59 -20.50
N ASN A 5 -11.91 32.25 -19.84
CA ASN A 5 -11.90 31.77 -18.46
C ASN A 5 -11.42 30.30 -18.43
N ILE A 6 -10.18 30.10 -17.98
CA ILE A 6 -9.50 28.79 -17.91
C ILE A 6 -10.28 27.80 -17.01
N ASN A 7 -11.12 28.30 -16.10
CA ASN A 7 -11.95 27.46 -15.23
C ASN A 7 -13.09 26.72 -15.96
N ASN A 8 -13.42 27.10 -17.19
CA ASN A 8 -14.44 26.44 -18.01
C ASN A 8 -13.88 25.29 -18.88
N LEU A 9 -12.56 25.08 -18.93
CA LEU A 9 -11.91 24.03 -19.74
C LEU A 9 -11.57 22.76 -18.96
N THR A 10 -11.59 22.82 -17.62
CA THR A 10 -11.26 21.68 -16.76
C THR A 10 -12.37 21.47 -15.73
N GLY A 11 -13.60 21.29 -16.19
CA GLY A 11 -14.77 21.11 -15.32
C GLY A 11 -14.58 19.97 -14.33
N GLY A 12 -14.13 20.27 -13.10
CA GLY A 12 -14.25 19.44 -11.90
C GLY A 12 -13.79 17.97 -11.95
N LEU A 13 -13.14 17.51 -13.03
CA LEU A 13 -12.96 16.09 -13.29
C LEU A 13 -11.91 15.44 -12.37
N TYR A 14 -10.86 16.18 -12.01
CA TYR A 14 -9.77 15.64 -11.18
C TYR A 14 -10.15 15.37 -9.71
N PRO A 15 -10.91 16.22 -9.01
CA PRO A 15 -11.36 15.90 -7.66
C PRO A 15 -12.54 14.92 -7.61
N THR A 16 -13.30 14.72 -8.70
CA THR A 16 -14.49 13.85 -8.68
C THR A 16 -14.15 12.37 -8.84
N PHE A 17 -13.18 11.99 -9.69
CA PHE A 17 -12.79 10.58 -9.83
C PHE A 17 -12.04 10.04 -8.61
N ALA A 18 -11.08 10.80 -8.06
CA ALA A 18 -10.37 10.41 -6.85
C ALA A 18 -11.34 10.28 -5.67
N LYS A 19 -12.24 11.26 -5.50
CA LYS A 19 -13.28 11.22 -4.47
C LYS A 19 -14.23 10.04 -4.64
N LYS A 20 -14.67 9.76 -5.87
CA LYS A 20 -15.55 8.62 -6.16
C LYS A 20 -14.86 7.28 -5.90
N SER A 21 -13.60 7.13 -6.30
CA SER A 21 -12.81 5.93 -6.05
C SER A 21 -12.54 5.71 -4.56
N ALA A 22 -12.28 6.78 -3.80
CA ALA A 22 -12.16 6.74 -2.35
C ALA A 22 -13.50 6.37 -1.67
N GLU A 23 -14.62 6.92 -2.14
CA GLU A 23 -15.95 6.57 -1.62
C GLU A 23 -16.31 5.11 -1.93
N GLU A 24 -15.95 4.60 -3.11
CA GLU A 24 -16.13 3.19 -3.49
C GLU A 24 -15.27 2.25 -2.63
N SER A 25 -13.99 2.57 -2.39
CA SER A 25 -13.11 1.77 -1.52
C SER A 25 -13.63 1.74 -0.08
N VAL A 26 -14.05 2.89 0.47
CA VAL A 26 -14.63 2.99 1.81
C VAL A 26 -15.95 2.22 1.92
N ASN A 27 -16.83 2.31 0.91
CA ASN A 27 -18.08 1.56 0.88
C ASN A 27 -17.85 0.05 0.84
N LEU A 28 -16.90 -0.42 0.03
CA LEU A 28 -16.53 -1.84 -0.01
C LEU A 28 -16.04 -2.33 1.36
N LEU A 29 -15.14 -1.59 2.00
CA LEU A 29 -14.61 -1.96 3.32
C LEU A 29 -15.69 -1.93 4.42
N THR A 30 -16.61 -0.97 4.35
CA THR A 30 -17.72 -0.86 5.30
C THR A 30 -18.69 -2.04 5.14
N ARG A 31 -18.99 -2.44 3.91
CA ARG A 31 -19.81 -3.62 3.62
C ARG A 31 -19.14 -4.91 4.08
N VAL A 32 -17.82 -5.03 3.92
CA VAL A 32 -17.05 -6.17 4.46
C VAL A 32 -17.10 -6.20 6.00
N LYS A 33 -16.94 -5.06 6.66
CA LYS A 33 -17.09 -4.93 8.13
C LYS A 33 -18.48 -5.36 8.61
N ASN A 34 -19.52 -4.99 7.86
CA ASN A 34 -20.90 -5.34 8.17
C ASN A 34 -21.28 -6.78 7.77
N GLY A 35 -20.35 -7.55 7.19
CA GLY A 35 -20.59 -8.93 6.75
C GLY A 35 -21.43 -9.05 5.48
N GLU A 36 -21.74 -7.94 4.82
CA GLU A 36 -22.55 -7.87 3.59
C GLU A 36 -21.75 -8.26 2.34
N THR A 37 -20.43 -8.36 2.45
CA THR A 37 -19.52 -8.59 1.32
C THR A 37 -18.38 -9.51 1.73
N ARG A 38 -17.88 -10.32 0.79
CA ARG A 38 -16.80 -11.27 1.05
C ARG A 38 -15.46 -10.56 1.10
N ILE A 39 -14.61 -10.91 2.06
CA ILE A 39 -13.21 -10.46 2.17
C ILE A 39 -12.44 -10.69 0.86
N SER A 40 -12.84 -11.70 0.07
CA SER A 40 -12.23 -12.00 -1.24
C SER A 40 -12.29 -10.87 -2.26
N GLU A 41 -13.22 -9.91 -2.12
CA GLU A 41 -13.35 -8.77 -3.05
C GLU A 41 -12.31 -7.67 -2.79
N ILE A 42 -11.59 -7.74 -1.67
CA ILE A 42 -10.51 -6.83 -1.32
C ILE A 42 -9.23 -7.17 -2.08
N PHE A 43 -9.01 -8.44 -2.38
CA PHE A 43 -7.77 -8.90 -3.03
C PHE A 43 -7.69 -8.45 -4.48
N ASP A 44 -6.49 -8.07 -4.91
CA ASP A 44 -6.18 -7.58 -6.26
C ASP A 44 -6.94 -6.31 -6.67
N THR A 45 -7.59 -5.63 -5.71
CA THR A 45 -8.27 -4.35 -5.93
C THR A 45 -7.35 -3.20 -5.54
N GLU A 46 -7.33 -2.15 -6.36
CA GLU A 46 -6.66 -0.88 -6.05
C GLU A 46 -7.55 -0.10 -5.08
N LEU A 47 -7.09 0.09 -3.85
CA LEU A 47 -7.84 0.77 -2.82
C LEU A 47 -7.16 2.08 -2.45
N TYR A 48 -7.86 3.19 -2.63
CA TYR A 48 -7.39 4.51 -2.27
C TYR A 48 -7.77 4.80 -0.81
N MET A 49 -6.78 4.92 0.09
CA MET A 49 -7.01 5.16 1.52
C MET A 49 -5.76 5.67 2.25
N PRO A 50 -5.90 6.30 3.43
CA PRO A 50 -4.75 6.61 4.28
C PRO A 50 -4.01 5.35 4.74
N VAL A 51 -2.69 5.41 4.68
CA VAL A 51 -1.78 4.36 5.14
C VAL A 51 -0.69 5.02 5.99
N LYS A 52 -0.41 4.43 7.14
CA LYS A 52 0.74 4.79 7.98
C LYS A 52 1.81 3.72 7.89
N LEU A 53 3.05 4.17 7.78
CA LEU A 53 4.23 3.32 7.90
C LEU A 53 5.07 3.80 9.07
N ASP A 54 5.31 2.92 10.03
CA ASP A 54 6.09 3.22 11.24
C ASP A 54 5.60 4.43 12.05
N GLY A 55 4.29 4.69 12.01
CA GLY A 55 3.67 5.84 12.66
C GLY A 55 3.61 7.13 11.82
N GLU A 56 4.27 7.16 10.66
CA GLU A 56 4.24 8.30 9.73
C GLU A 56 3.11 8.16 8.71
N ASP A 57 2.33 9.23 8.53
CA ASP A 57 1.26 9.29 7.52
C ASP A 57 1.83 9.46 6.12
N LEU A 58 1.45 8.57 5.20
CA LEU A 58 1.82 8.71 3.80
C LEU A 58 1.02 9.87 3.14
N PRO A 59 1.70 10.77 2.41
CA PRO A 59 1.04 11.92 1.81
C PRO A 59 0.12 11.52 0.66
N LEU A 60 -0.95 12.31 0.47
CA LEU A 60 -1.92 12.20 -0.62
C LEU A 60 -2.45 10.76 -0.80
N GLU A 61 -3.12 10.25 0.26
CA GLU A 61 -3.84 8.95 0.33
C GLU A 61 -3.39 7.93 -0.73
N PRO A 62 -2.42 7.07 -0.41
CA PRO A 62 -1.87 6.16 -1.40
C PRO A 62 -2.87 5.11 -1.86
N ILE A 63 -2.54 4.49 -2.98
CA ILE A 63 -3.18 3.29 -3.49
C ILE A 63 -2.50 2.08 -2.83
N ILE A 64 -3.27 1.28 -2.12
CA ILE A 64 -2.84 0.00 -1.58
C ILE A 64 -3.51 -1.15 -2.34
N THR A 65 -2.72 -2.15 -2.71
CA THR A 65 -3.17 -3.40 -3.31
C THR A 65 -2.62 -4.55 -2.50
N ILE A 66 -3.49 -5.49 -2.14
CA ILE A 66 -3.13 -6.68 -1.36
C ILE A 66 -3.49 -7.91 -2.19
N SER A 67 -2.55 -8.84 -2.30
CA SER A 67 -2.75 -10.11 -2.98
C SER A 67 -2.23 -11.25 -2.11
N SER A 68 -2.81 -12.44 -2.24
CA SER A 68 -2.36 -13.64 -1.53
C SER A 68 -2.42 -14.83 -2.50
N ARG A 69 -1.57 -15.82 -2.25
CA ARG A 69 -1.48 -17.03 -3.06
C ARG A 69 -1.59 -18.26 -2.18
N LYS A 70 -2.17 -19.33 -2.72
CA LYS A 70 -2.06 -20.67 -2.14
C LYS A 70 -1.02 -21.47 -2.89
N VAL A 71 -0.08 -22.06 -2.17
CA VAL A 71 0.91 -22.98 -2.74
C VAL A 71 0.23 -24.34 -2.90
N ILE A 72 0.06 -24.76 -4.15
CA ILE A 72 -0.57 -26.05 -4.49
C ILE A 72 0.40 -26.87 -5.31
N LYS A 73 0.86 -28.00 -4.75
CA LYS A 73 1.68 -28.95 -5.50
C LYS A 73 0.76 -29.85 -6.32
N ARG A 74 1.17 -30.07 -7.58
CA ARG A 74 0.42 -30.89 -8.53
C ARG A 74 1.27 -32.08 -8.92
N THR A 75 0.88 -33.26 -8.45
CA THR A 75 1.61 -34.50 -8.72
C THR A 75 0.89 -35.31 -9.79
N GLY A 76 1.60 -35.65 -10.87
CA GLY A 76 1.11 -36.54 -11.91
C GLY A 76 1.13 -37.99 -11.45
N ILE A 77 0.03 -38.72 -11.66
CA ILE A 77 -0.04 -40.15 -11.36
C ILE A 77 0.38 -40.93 -12.61
N ASN A 78 1.45 -41.71 -12.50
CA ASN A 78 1.86 -42.61 -13.57
C ASN A 78 0.79 -43.69 -13.81
N ARG A 79 0.48 -43.98 -15.08
CA ARG A 79 -0.55 -44.93 -15.53
C ARG A 79 -2.00 -44.56 -15.19
N SER A 80 -2.28 -43.30 -14.85
CA SER A 80 -3.67 -42.86 -14.74
C SER A 80 -4.38 -42.93 -16.09
N LYS A 81 -5.51 -43.67 -16.15
CA LYS A 81 -6.41 -43.68 -17.32
C LYS A 81 -7.31 -42.42 -17.39
N LYS A 82 -7.31 -41.60 -16.34
CA LYS A 82 -8.09 -40.37 -16.22
C LYS A 82 -7.18 -39.15 -16.33
N ARG A 83 -7.65 -38.10 -17.01
CA ARG A 83 -6.96 -36.81 -17.10
C ARG A 83 -6.99 -36.13 -15.73
N GLY A 84 -5.82 -35.86 -15.14
CA GLY A 84 -5.75 -35.14 -13.87
C GLY A 84 -4.40 -35.22 -13.18
N THR A 85 -4.25 -34.42 -12.12
CA THR A 85 -3.14 -34.43 -11.16
C THR A 85 -3.73 -34.45 -9.76
N VAL A 86 -3.01 -35.04 -8.81
CA VAL A 86 -3.33 -34.88 -7.38
C VAL A 86 -2.92 -33.46 -6.99
N LYS A 87 -3.85 -32.71 -6.42
CA LYS A 87 -3.62 -31.36 -5.91
C LYS A 87 -3.45 -31.45 -4.40
N GLU A 88 -2.26 -31.15 -3.93
CA GLU A 88 -1.94 -31.05 -2.51
C GLU A 88 -1.91 -29.58 -2.14
N LEU A 89 -2.74 -29.17 -1.17
CA LEU A 89 -2.70 -27.84 -0.59
C LEU A 89 -1.53 -27.82 0.40
N PHE A 90 -0.45 -27.13 0.05
CA PHE A 90 0.78 -27.12 0.86
C PHE A 90 0.70 -26.07 1.96
N MET A 91 0.54 -24.81 1.57
CA MET A 91 0.49 -23.69 2.50
C MET A 91 -0.23 -22.50 1.86
N GLU A 92 -0.64 -21.58 2.71
CA GLU A 92 -1.01 -20.22 2.33
C GLU A 92 0.26 -19.38 2.34
N ASP A 93 0.48 -18.65 1.25
CA ASP A 93 1.65 -17.78 1.06
C ASP A 93 1.40 -16.44 1.75
N ASP A 94 2.47 -15.68 2.00
CA ASP A 94 2.36 -14.37 2.64
C ASP A 94 1.53 -13.39 1.79
N TYR A 95 0.91 -12.40 2.43
CA TYR A 95 0.26 -11.32 1.69
C TYR A 95 1.31 -10.46 1.00
N VAL A 96 1.18 -10.31 -0.31
CA VAL A 96 1.97 -9.36 -1.08
C VAL A 96 1.25 -8.02 -1.05
N ILE A 97 1.91 -7.00 -0.53
CA ILE A 97 1.38 -5.65 -0.35
C ILE A 97 2.14 -4.71 -1.29
N SER A 98 1.40 -3.98 -2.11
CA SER A 98 1.93 -2.94 -2.99
C SER A 98 1.30 -1.61 -2.61
N ILE A 99 2.14 -0.61 -2.33
CA ILE A 99 1.74 0.76 -2.00
C ILE A 99 2.29 1.69 -3.08
N GLN A 100 1.43 2.52 -3.65
CA GLN A 100 1.80 3.49 -4.68
C GLN A 100 1.23 4.86 -4.32
N GLY A 101 2.03 5.91 -4.50
CA GLY A 101 1.57 7.25 -4.17
C GLY A 101 2.48 8.35 -4.69
N LEU A 102 2.19 9.57 -4.27
CA LEU A 102 2.93 10.79 -4.60
C LEU A 102 3.38 11.48 -3.32
N LEU A 103 4.68 11.74 -3.22
CA LEU A 103 5.24 12.62 -2.20
C LEU A 103 5.01 14.07 -2.60
N MET A 104 4.55 14.86 -1.64
CA MET A 104 4.51 16.32 -1.71
C MET A 104 4.85 16.85 -0.32
N ASP A 105 5.77 17.81 -0.23
CA ASP A 105 6.05 18.50 1.03
C ASP A 105 4.92 19.50 1.27
N ASN A 106 4.06 19.18 2.23
CA ASN A 106 2.96 20.07 2.62
C ASN A 106 3.52 21.17 3.54
N THR A 107 3.67 22.39 3.04
CA THR A 107 4.20 23.52 3.83
C THR A 107 3.21 24.12 4.82
N ASN A 108 2.04 23.50 5.08
CA ASN A 108 1.04 24.05 5.99
C ASN A 108 0.61 23.05 7.08
N SER A 109 1.35 23.03 8.19
CA SER A 109 0.82 22.65 9.49
C SER A 109 -0.01 23.81 10.05
N GLY A 110 -1.29 23.90 9.72
CA GLY A 110 -2.15 24.93 10.27
C GLY A 110 -3.41 25.16 9.46
N PHE A 111 -4.51 25.34 10.17
CA PHE A 111 -5.84 25.65 9.69
C PHE A 111 -5.86 27.02 8.96
N GLU A 112 -5.37 27.09 7.73
CA GLU A 112 -5.60 28.22 6.81
C GLU A 112 -5.79 27.72 5.36
N PRO A 113 -6.86 28.13 4.66
CA PRO A 113 -7.07 27.81 3.26
C PRO A 113 -6.20 28.77 2.43
N ALA A 114 -4.91 28.49 2.33
CA ALA A 114 -4.01 29.25 1.47
C ALA A 114 -3.05 28.31 0.77
N TYR A 115 -3.33 28.13 -0.53
CA TYR A 115 -2.53 27.66 -1.66
C TYR A 115 -1.13 28.32 -1.76
N LYS A 116 -0.45 28.53 -0.64
CA LYS A 116 0.69 29.43 -0.49
C LYS A 116 1.97 28.71 -0.89
N VAL A 117 2.35 28.96 -2.14
CA VAL A 117 3.64 28.64 -2.78
C VAL A 117 3.97 27.15 -2.74
N MET A 118 3.49 26.42 -3.76
CA MET A 118 4.15 25.20 -4.19
C MET A 118 5.62 25.56 -4.43
N SER A 119 6.48 25.20 -3.48
CA SER A 119 7.91 25.25 -3.71
C SER A 119 8.12 24.39 -4.95
N LYS A 120 8.62 24.95 -6.05
CA LYS A 120 9.03 24.18 -7.25
C LYS A 120 10.25 23.29 -6.97
N ARG A 121 10.40 22.86 -5.72
CA ARG A 121 11.52 22.15 -5.16
C ARG A 121 11.07 20.75 -4.85
N PHE A 122 12.00 19.83 -5.02
CA PHE A 122 11.83 18.44 -4.67
C PHE A 122 11.38 18.29 -3.22
N PRO A 123 10.42 17.38 -2.92
CA PRO A 123 9.92 17.16 -1.57
C PRO A 123 10.97 16.43 -0.72
N GLU A 124 11.99 17.16 -0.26
CA GLU A 124 13.17 16.62 0.40
C GLU A 124 12.84 16.03 1.78
N GLN A 125 11.92 16.65 2.52
CA GLN A 125 11.58 16.20 3.86
C GLN A 125 10.81 14.87 3.80
N SER A 126 9.72 14.84 3.03
CA SER A 126 8.90 13.63 2.87
C SER A 126 9.71 12.49 2.26
N PHE A 127 10.60 12.80 1.31
CA PHE A 127 11.51 11.81 0.71
C PHE A 127 12.49 11.22 1.72
N LYS A 128 13.13 12.05 2.56
CA LYS A 128 14.06 11.57 3.58
C LYS A 128 13.36 10.67 4.60
N THR A 129 12.17 11.04 5.05
CA THR A 129 11.39 10.23 6.00
C THR A 129 11.03 8.88 5.39
N LEU A 130 10.43 8.86 4.19
CA LEU A 130 10.03 7.61 3.55
C LEU A 130 11.25 6.72 3.22
N ARG A 131 12.34 7.33 2.75
CA ARG A 131 13.59 6.62 2.50
C ARG A 131 14.13 5.99 3.78
N ALA A 132 14.15 6.72 4.90
CA ALA A 132 14.64 6.22 6.17
C ALA A 132 13.80 5.03 6.67
N ILE A 133 12.47 5.04 6.44
CA ILE A 133 11.59 3.90 6.74
C ILE A 133 11.95 2.69 5.85
N CYS A 134 12.08 2.90 4.54
CA CYS A 134 12.40 1.84 3.58
C CYS A 134 13.80 1.23 3.76
N GLU A 135 14.77 2.00 4.29
CA GLU A 135 16.13 1.53 4.55
C GLU A 135 16.26 0.71 5.85
N LYS A 136 15.21 0.63 6.68
CA LYS A 136 15.23 -0.19 7.88
C LYS A 136 15.33 -1.68 7.53
N GLN A 137 16.32 -2.36 8.11
CA GLN A 137 16.51 -3.81 7.97
C GLN A 137 15.61 -4.61 8.94
N GLN A 138 14.36 -4.21 9.08
CA GLN A 138 13.38 -4.88 9.94
C GLN A 138 11.98 -4.72 9.38
N ALA A 139 11.06 -5.54 9.86
CA ALA A 139 9.65 -5.40 9.53
C ALA A 139 9.13 -4.04 10.04
N VAL A 140 8.46 -3.32 9.15
CA VAL A 140 7.91 -1.99 9.42
C VAL A 140 6.45 -2.14 9.81
N LYS A 141 5.99 -1.40 10.82
CA LYS A 141 4.58 -1.41 11.20
C LYS A 141 3.74 -0.75 10.09
N ILE A 142 2.66 -1.39 9.67
CA ILE A 142 1.73 -0.87 8.66
C ILE A 142 0.32 -0.74 9.24
N GLU A 143 -0.27 0.44 9.11
CA GLU A 143 -1.62 0.69 9.60
C GLU A 143 -2.50 1.27 8.49
N SER A 144 -3.58 0.57 8.20
CA SER A 144 -4.61 1.01 7.29
C SER A 144 -5.90 0.24 7.56
N MET A 145 -7.05 0.74 7.10
CA MET A 145 -8.33 0.06 7.33
C MET A 145 -8.32 -1.37 6.78
N VAL A 146 -7.73 -1.55 5.60
CA VAL A 146 -7.67 -2.86 4.95
C VAL A 146 -6.69 -3.82 5.65
N THR A 147 -5.55 -3.33 6.13
CA THR A 147 -4.56 -4.17 6.81
C THR A 147 -5.09 -4.64 8.17
N SER A 148 -5.83 -3.78 8.89
CA SER A 148 -6.53 -4.17 10.12
C SER A 148 -7.60 -5.23 9.88
N LEU A 149 -8.34 -5.16 8.76
CA LEU A 149 -9.34 -6.17 8.41
C LEU A 149 -8.73 -7.54 8.09
N LEU A 150 -7.52 -7.54 7.55
CA LEU A 150 -6.77 -8.75 7.21
C LEU A 150 -5.84 -9.21 8.34
N ASN A 151 -5.84 -8.53 9.49
CA ASN A 151 -4.95 -8.79 10.63
C ASN A 151 -3.46 -8.79 10.24
N ILE A 152 -3.07 -7.82 9.41
CA ILE A 152 -1.70 -7.55 8.99
C ILE A 152 -1.18 -6.36 9.79
N GLU A 153 -0.17 -6.58 10.62
CA GLU A 153 0.42 -5.55 11.48
C GLU A 153 1.77 -5.04 10.98
N TYR A 154 2.56 -5.91 10.34
CA TYR A 154 3.89 -5.58 9.85
C TYR A 154 4.06 -5.92 8.38
N ILE A 155 4.96 -5.19 7.73
CA ILE A 155 5.38 -5.41 6.35
C ILE A 155 6.91 -5.47 6.29
N ALA A 156 7.43 -6.55 5.72
CA ALA A 156 8.83 -6.64 5.30
C ALA A 156 8.96 -6.04 3.89
N ILE A 157 9.66 -4.92 3.77
CA ILE A 157 9.83 -4.22 2.49
C ILE A 157 10.88 -4.97 1.66
N GLU A 158 10.47 -5.46 0.48
CA GLU A 158 11.36 -6.13 -0.46
C GLU A 158 11.95 -5.12 -1.45
N THR A 159 11.11 -4.28 -2.04
CA THR A 159 11.49 -3.36 -3.10
C THR A 159 10.81 -2.02 -2.89
N TYR A 160 11.58 -0.94 -3.03
CA TYR A 160 11.05 0.41 -3.13
C TYR A 160 11.67 1.13 -4.33
N SER A 161 10.89 1.99 -4.98
CA SER A 161 11.31 2.73 -6.16
C SER A 161 10.72 4.13 -6.17
N PHE A 162 11.50 5.09 -6.67
CA PHE A 162 11.11 6.48 -6.84
C PHE A 162 11.21 6.84 -8.33
N PRO A 163 10.21 6.44 -9.15
CA PRO A 163 10.25 6.72 -10.57
C PRO A 163 10.22 8.23 -10.83
N GLY A 164 11.14 8.71 -11.67
CA GLY A 164 11.19 10.12 -12.02
C GLY A 164 9.91 10.58 -12.72
N GLN A 165 9.35 11.71 -12.29
CA GLN A 165 8.19 12.32 -12.95
C GLN A 165 8.63 13.39 -13.95
N LYS A 166 8.07 13.34 -15.16
CA LYS A 166 8.26 14.39 -16.16
C LYS A 166 7.25 15.52 -15.87
N GLY A 167 7.74 16.75 -15.73
CA GLY A 167 6.92 17.96 -15.82
C GLY A 167 6.62 18.70 -14.52
N THR A 168 6.89 18.11 -13.35
CA THR A 168 6.65 18.82 -12.08
C THR A 168 7.71 18.45 -11.02
N PRO A 169 8.59 19.40 -10.61
CA PRO A 169 9.69 19.12 -9.66
C PRO A 169 9.23 19.06 -8.19
N ASP A 170 7.99 19.41 -7.91
CA ASP A 170 7.36 19.47 -6.59
C ASP A 170 6.75 18.12 -6.15
N ARG A 171 6.77 17.12 -7.02
CA ARG A 171 6.13 15.81 -6.82
C ARG A 171 7.11 14.70 -7.12
N GLN A 172 7.11 13.68 -6.26
CA GLN A 172 7.89 12.47 -6.47
C GLN A 172 7.00 11.25 -6.28
N ALA A 173 6.82 10.46 -7.34
CA ALA A 173 6.12 9.19 -7.23
C ALA A 173 6.95 8.18 -6.45
N TYR A 174 6.28 7.30 -5.72
CA TYR A 174 6.91 6.17 -5.05
C TYR A 174 6.10 4.91 -5.25
N THR A 175 6.80 3.78 -5.21
CA THR A 175 6.22 2.45 -5.20
C THR A 175 6.97 1.62 -4.18
N ILE A 176 6.25 1.00 -3.26
CA ILE A 176 6.78 0.11 -2.23
C ILE A 176 6.09 -1.24 -2.41
N LYS A 177 6.87 -2.30 -2.40
CA LYS A 177 6.42 -3.68 -2.44
C LYS A 177 7.05 -4.45 -1.30
N GLY A 178 6.24 -5.25 -0.64
CA GLY A 178 6.69 -6.06 0.47
C GLY A 178 5.72 -7.19 0.78
N TYR A 179 6.08 -7.95 1.80
CA TYR A 179 5.35 -9.11 2.28
C TYR A 179 4.85 -8.84 3.70
N SER A 180 3.65 -9.34 4.02
CA SER A 180 3.16 -9.29 5.40
C SER A 180 4.09 -10.07 6.31
N ASP A 181 4.37 -9.51 7.49
CA ASP A 181 5.07 -10.20 8.57
C ASP A 181 4.18 -10.17 9.83
N GLN A 182 4.35 -11.17 10.67
CA GLN A 182 3.69 -11.30 11.98
C GLN A 182 4.63 -10.82 13.12
N GLY A 183 5.64 -10.01 12.80
CA GLY A 183 6.54 -9.40 13.79
C GLY A 183 7.59 -10.34 14.37
N SER A 184 7.87 -11.47 13.72
CA SER A 184 8.79 -12.50 14.22
C SER A 184 10.27 -12.18 13.94
N SER A 185 10.55 -11.34 12.94
CA SER A 185 11.78 -11.48 12.16
C SER A 185 13.10 -11.03 12.82
N THR A 186 13.11 -10.32 13.94
CA THR A 186 14.40 -9.88 14.54
C THR A 186 14.49 -9.91 16.06
N GLU A 187 13.47 -9.49 16.81
CA GLU A 187 13.60 -9.47 18.28
C GLU A 187 13.39 -10.85 18.94
N ASN A 188 12.59 -11.73 18.34
CA ASN A 188 12.27 -13.03 18.95
C ASN A 188 13.25 -14.15 18.55
N ILE A 189 13.64 -14.25 17.28
CA ILE A 189 14.48 -15.38 16.84
C ILE A 189 15.86 -15.36 17.51
N TYR A 190 16.55 -14.21 17.54
CA TYR A 190 17.87 -14.11 18.17
C TYR A 190 17.79 -14.22 19.70
N SER A 191 16.74 -13.69 20.33
CA SER A 191 16.59 -13.77 21.79
C SER A 191 16.15 -15.16 22.26
N GLU A 192 15.34 -15.88 21.50
CA GLU A 192 14.95 -17.26 21.77
C GLU A 192 16.12 -18.23 21.58
N ILE A 193 16.92 -18.07 20.52
CA ILE A 193 18.12 -18.89 20.31
C ILE A 193 19.14 -18.67 21.44
N ILE A 194 19.35 -17.43 21.88
CA ILE A 194 20.26 -17.12 23.00
C ILE A 194 19.72 -17.65 24.34
N LYS A 195 18.40 -17.64 24.55
CA LYS A 195 17.77 -18.24 25.75
C LYS A 195 17.87 -19.76 25.77
N GLN A 196 17.85 -20.43 24.61
CA GLN A 196 17.99 -21.88 24.51
C GLN A 196 19.45 -22.37 24.63
N LEU A 197 20.43 -21.47 24.50
CA LEU A 197 21.87 -21.76 24.62
C LEU A 197 22.46 -21.45 26.02
N LYS A 198 21.63 -20.99 26.97
CA LYS A 198 21.97 -20.83 28.39
C LYS A 198 21.28 -21.89 29.22
#